data_AF-A0A383C5U4-F1
#
_entry.id   AF-A0A383C5U4-F1
#
_cell.length_a   1.000
_cell.length_b   1.000
_cell.length_c   1.000
_cell.angle_alpha   90.00
_cell.angle_beta   90.00
_cell.angle_gamma   90.00
#
_symmetry.space_group_name_H-M   'P 1'
#
loop_
_entity.id
_entity.type
_entity.pdbx_description
1 polymer ?
#
loop_
_entity_poly.entity_id
_entity_poly.type
_entity_poly.pdbx_seq_one_letter_code
_entity_poly.pdbx_strand_id
1 'polypeptide(L)'
;NQAQIRRSRHAGSDVADSAPYDLSPSMALDTGFTFTYLNGVLQKQGTDVSYPDAGTVRFAAAVNDSADIEVVSYTFINDLLPESLVGVTDTISSGEATAHDSTAHAITVGGMGLTNHELVFLNGMLLKGGGNDYTKTSETITIAAGIDLKENDEITVKALGSVADRSNEFKSAKATAISDNSTAVLFSSEDFGTTTTTVFSVDISVRSTGAANWRKGYFSCRVDVSGTDTYIHNVFDGGDIG
;
A
#
# COMPACT_ATOMS: atom_id res chain seq x y z
N ASN A 1 10.26 8.25 21.98
CA ASN A 1 10.29 6.77 21.94
C ASN A 1 11.28 6.34 20.87
N GLN A 2 12.44 5.83 21.27
CA GLN A 2 13.56 5.47 20.38
C GLN A 2 13.55 3.96 20.13
N ALA A 3 13.93 3.51 18.93
CA ALA A 3 14.21 2.09 18.69
C ALA A 3 15.25 1.60 19.72
N GLN A 4 14.95 0.48 20.38
CA GLN A 4 15.79 -0.04 21.45
C GLN A 4 16.31 -1.42 21.10
N ILE A 5 17.63 -1.56 21.18
CA ILE A 5 18.31 -2.84 21.21
C ILE A 5 18.56 -3.17 22.67
N ARG A 6 18.04 -4.28 23.14
CA ARG A 6 18.24 -4.78 24.50
C ARG A 6 19.12 -6.02 24.43
N ARG A 7 20.16 -6.08 25.26
CA ARG A 7 21.13 -7.19 25.34
C ARG A 7 21.27 -7.66 26.77
N SER A 8 21.31 -8.98 26.98
CA SER A 8 21.55 -9.60 28.28
C SER A 8 22.41 -10.83 28.07
N ARG A 9 23.24 -11.12 29.05
CA ARG A 9 24.19 -12.22 29.03
C ARG A 9 23.98 -13.06 30.28
N HIS A 10 23.97 -14.37 30.11
CA HIS A 10 23.65 -15.36 31.14
C HIS A 10 24.60 -16.54 31.03
N ALA A 11 24.81 -17.22 32.14
CA ALA A 11 25.38 -18.57 32.13
C ALA A 11 24.27 -19.59 31.79
N GLY A 12 24.67 -20.80 31.40
CA GLY A 12 23.77 -21.95 31.42
C GLY A 12 23.40 -22.38 32.84
N SER A 13 22.97 -23.63 33.02
CA SER A 13 22.48 -24.12 34.31
C SER A 13 23.17 -25.41 34.76
N ASP A 14 23.59 -25.44 36.03
CA ASP A 14 24.13 -26.60 36.74
C ASP A 14 23.04 -27.65 37.06
N VAL A 15 21.75 -27.30 36.89
CA VAL A 15 20.61 -28.20 37.09
C VAL A 15 20.55 -29.18 35.90
N ALA A 16 21.52 -30.09 35.92
CA ALA A 16 21.76 -31.29 35.11
C ALA A 16 20.91 -31.41 33.85
N ASP A 17 21.47 -31.05 32.70
CA ASP A 17 21.15 -31.61 31.38
C ASP A 17 19.65 -31.82 31.06
N SER A 18 18.76 -31.01 31.65
CA SER A 18 17.31 -31.19 31.51
C SER A 18 16.84 -30.40 30.31
N ALA A 19 16.62 -31.09 29.20
CA ALA A 19 15.92 -30.56 28.06
C ALA A 19 14.39 -30.63 28.31
N PRO A 20 13.62 -29.54 28.07
CA PRO A 20 14.08 -28.22 27.65
C PRO A 20 14.62 -27.37 28.81
N TYR A 21 15.55 -26.46 28.53
CA TYR A 21 16.08 -25.48 29.49
C TYR A 21 15.44 -24.11 29.29
N ASP A 22 14.83 -23.56 30.34
CA ASP A 22 14.22 -22.23 30.33
C ASP A 22 15.14 -21.21 30.99
N LEU A 23 15.56 -20.22 30.22
CA LEU A 23 16.28 -19.06 30.69
C LEU A 23 15.31 -17.88 30.84
N SER A 24 15.35 -17.22 31.99
CA SER A 24 14.66 -15.95 32.23
C SER A 24 15.63 -14.77 32.04
N PRO A 25 15.73 -14.18 30.84
CA PRO A 25 16.63 -13.06 30.61
C PRO A 25 16.26 -11.85 31.47
N SER A 26 17.26 -11.03 31.80
CA SER A 26 17.09 -9.81 32.62
C SER A 26 16.43 -8.65 31.86
N MET A 27 15.71 -8.95 30.77
CA MET A 27 15.00 -8.00 29.93
C MET A 27 13.70 -8.62 29.44
N ALA A 28 12.72 -7.78 29.10
CA ALA A 28 11.58 -8.22 28.31
C ALA A 28 11.99 -8.49 26.85
N LEU A 29 11.47 -9.55 26.27
CA LEU A 29 11.67 -9.99 24.90
C LEU A 29 10.57 -9.45 23.98
N ASP A 30 10.96 -9.15 22.76
CA ASP A 30 10.08 -9.00 21.59
C ASP A 30 10.12 -10.34 20.82
N THR A 31 9.09 -11.18 20.97
CA THR A 31 9.13 -12.59 20.55
C THR A 31 9.29 -12.77 19.04
N GLY A 32 8.96 -11.75 18.23
CA GLY A 32 9.17 -11.73 16.78
C GLY A 32 10.57 -11.29 16.34
N PHE A 33 11.36 -10.70 17.25
CA PHE A 33 12.63 -10.01 16.93
C PHE A 33 13.71 -10.26 17.98
N THR A 34 13.79 -11.49 18.48
CA THR A 34 14.78 -11.92 19.46
C THR A 34 15.75 -12.94 18.87
N PHE A 35 17.04 -12.73 19.10
CA PHE A 35 18.13 -13.61 18.71
C PHE A 35 18.84 -14.13 19.96
N THR A 36 19.08 -15.43 20.00
CA THR A 36 19.81 -16.08 21.08
C THR A 36 21.09 -16.68 20.55
N TYR A 37 22.20 -16.42 21.22
CA TYR A 37 23.51 -16.97 20.92
C TYR A 37 23.93 -17.87 22.08
N LEU A 38 24.48 -19.05 21.75
CA LEU A 38 25.09 -19.97 22.70
C LEU A 38 26.56 -20.13 22.33
N ASN A 39 27.47 -19.74 23.22
CA ASN A 39 28.92 -19.69 22.97
C ASN A 39 29.28 -18.94 21.67
N GLY A 40 28.57 -17.83 21.41
CA GLY A 40 28.73 -17.01 20.21
C GLY A 40 28.06 -17.57 18.94
N VAL A 41 27.43 -18.75 19.00
CA VAL A 41 26.72 -19.36 17.87
C VAL A 41 25.24 -18.99 17.91
N LEU A 42 24.74 -18.38 16.84
CA LEU A 42 23.32 -18.05 16.70
C LEU A 42 22.48 -19.33 16.70
N GLN A 43 21.46 -19.37 17.57
CA GLN A 43 20.54 -20.49 17.71
C GLN A 43 19.35 -20.35 16.75
N LYS A 44 18.91 -21.46 16.15
CA LYS A 44 17.77 -21.46 15.24
C LYS A 44 16.45 -21.43 16.01
N GLN A 45 15.66 -20.37 15.80
CA GLN A 45 14.31 -20.30 16.36
C GLN A 45 13.41 -21.41 15.82
N GLY A 46 12.62 -22.02 16.71
CA GLY A 46 11.70 -23.13 16.40
C GLY A 46 12.37 -24.51 16.34
N THR A 47 13.70 -24.59 16.37
CA THR A 47 14.44 -25.87 16.44
C THR A 47 15.31 -25.92 17.69
N ASP A 48 16.22 -24.97 17.86
CA ASP A 48 17.18 -24.95 18.97
C ASP A 48 16.64 -24.13 20.15
N VAL A 49 15.92 -23.05 19.85
CA VAL A 49 15.32 -22.14 20.84
C VAL A 49 13.90 -21.73 20.46
N SER A 50 13.07 -21.42 21.44
CA SER A 50 11.73 -20.84 21.28
C SER A 50 11.48 -19.74 22.31
N TYR A 51 10.56 -18.82 22.00
CA TYR A 51 10.20 -17.69 22.86
C TYR A 51 8.71 -17.78 23.21
N PRO A 52 8.33 -18.60 24.20
CA PRO A 52 6.92 -18.85 24.50
C PRO A 52 6.19 -17.61 25.02
N ASP A 53 6.93 -16.67 25.61
CA ASP A 53 6.42 -15.40 26.11
C ASP A 53 7.53 -14.32 26.10
N ALA A 54 7.19 -13.12 26.58
CA ALA A 54 8.10 -11.99 26.64
C ALA A 54 9.20 -12.10 27.74
N GLY A 55 9.26 -13.19 28.50
CA GLY A 55 10.18 -13.36 29.63
C GLY A 55 10.99 -14.65 29.61
N THR A 56 10.86 -15.47 28.57
CA THR A 56 11.42 -16.81 28.55
C THR A 56 12.11 -17.10 27.21
N VAL A 57 13.36 -17.55 27.28
CA VAL A 57 14.04 -18.24 26.17
C VAL A 57 14.09 -19.72 26.52
N ARG A 58 13.40 -20.55 25.74
CA ARG A 58 13.35 -21.99 25.92
C ARG A 58 14.25 -22.69 24.93
N PHE A 59 15.34 -23.28 25.43
CA PHE A 59 16.24 -24.13 24.65
C PHE A 59 15.66 -25.54 24.53
N ALA A 60 15.68 -26.10 23.32
CA ALA A 60 15.23 -27.46 23.05
C ALA A 60 16.16 -28.53 23.63
N ALA A 61 17.45 -28.20 23.75
CA ALA A 61 18.46 -29.00 24.43
C ALA A 61 18.81 -28.41 25.78
N ALA A 62 19.45 -29.20 26.63
CA ALA A 62 20.01 -28.68 27.85
C ALA A 62 21.24 -27.81 27.57
N VAL A 63 21.52 -26.89 28.49
CA VAL A 63 22.61 -25.92 28.34
C VAL A 63 23.53 -25.99 29.57
N ASN A 64 24.76 -26.38 29.34
CA ASN A 64 25.79 -26.54 30.36
C ASN A 64 26.09 -25.21 31.09
N ASP A 65 26.36 -25.28 32.38
CA ASP A 65 26.68 -24.15 33.26
C ASP A 65 27.82 -23.25 32.78
N SER A 66 28.82 -23.81 32.11
CA SER A 66 29.94 -23.06 31.53
C SER A 66 29.62 -22.32 30.23
N ALA A 67 28.42 -22.51 29.67
CA ALA A 67 28.06 -21.88 28.41
C ALA A 67 27.73 -20.38 28.57
N ASP A 68 28.19 -19.57 27.62
CA ASP A 68 27.86 -18.14 27.52
C ASP A 68 26.62 -17.97 26.64
N ILE A 69 25.52 -17.52 27.24
CA ILE A 69 24.27 -17.25 26.54
C ILE A 69 24.13 -15.75 26.37
N GLU A 70 23.98 -15.29 25.13
CA GLU A 70 23.63 -13.92 24.83
C GLU A 70 22.22 -13.86 24.22
N VAL A 71 21.35 -13.06 24.82
CA VAL A 71 20.00 -12.79 24.31
C VAL A 71 19.94 -11.33 23.87
N VAL A 72 19.64 -11.13 22.59
CA VAL A 72 19.49 -9.81 21.97
C VAL A 72 18.07 -9.67 21.46
N SER A 73 17.33 -8.70 21.99
CA SER A 73 15.97 -8.40 21.57
C SER A 73 15.86 -6.99 21.01
N TYR A 74 15.24 -6.88 19.84
CA TYR A 74 15.02 -5.62 19.14
C TYR A 74 13.54 -5.28 19.18
N THR A 75 13.19 -4.04 19.53
CA THR A 75 11.81 -3.55 19.35
C THR A 75 11.78 -2.58 18.19
N PHE A 76 11.07 -2.95 17.13
CA PHE A 76 10.76 -2.03 16.04
C PHE A 76 9.68 -1.05 16.54
N ILE A 77 9.99 0.25 16.56
CA ILE A 77 8.97 1.30 16.72
C ILE A 77 8.47 1.69 15.33
N ASN A 78 8.11 0.69 14.54
CA ASN A 78 7.46 0.94 13.27
C ASN A 78 6.52 -0.21 12.95
N ASP A 79 5.29 -0.12 13.46
CA ASP A 79 4.14 -0.87 12.93
C ASP A 79 3.81 -0.47 11.47
N LEU A 80 4.53 0.53 10.91
CA LEU A 80 4.48 0.88 9.49
C LEU A 80 5.59 0.18 8.71
N LEU A 81 5.72 -1.15 8.85
CA LEU A 81 5.98 -1.91 7.62
C LEU A 81 4.81 -1.52 6.69
N PRO A 82 5.05 -1.08 5.45
CA PRO A 82 3.98 -0.66 4.55
C PRO A 82 2.88 -1.73 4.59
N GLU A 83 1.66 -1.31 4.93
CA GLU A 83 0.47 -2.16 5.01
C GLU A 83 0.47 -3.13 3.83
N SER A 84 0.43 -4.43 4.13
CA SER A 84 0.45 -5.60 3.24
C SER A 84 0.77 -5.35 1.76
N LEU A 85 1.80 -6.02 1.24
CA LEU A 85 1.96 -6.23 -0.20
C LEU A 85 0.68 -6.90 -0.76
N VAL A 86 -0.21 -6.10 -1.35
CA VAL A 86 -1.42 -6.61 -2.00
C VAL A 86 -1.02 -7.12 -3.37
N GLY A 87 -1.50 -8.30 -3.73
CA GLY A 87 -1.21 -8.89 -5.03
C GLY A 87 -2.33 -9.76 -5.54
N VAL A 88 -2.37 -9.87 -6.86
CA VAL A 88 -3.24 -10.78 -7.60
C VAL A 88 -2.35 -11.72 -8.40
N THR A 89 -2.72 -12.99 -8.42
CA THR A 89 -2.11 -14.00 -9.28
C THR A 89 -3.17 -14.52 -10.23
N ASP A 90 -2.80 -14.62 -11.49
CA ASP A 90 -3.61 -15.17 -12.57
C ASP A 90 -2.88 -16.34 -13.20
N THR A 91 -3.60 -17.41 -13.52
CA THR A 91 -3.04 -18.63 -14.12
C THR A 91 -3.64 -18.80 -15.50
N ILE A 92 -2.77 -18.83 -16.51
CA ILE A 92 -3.18 -18.89 -17.92
C ILE A 92 -3.84 -20.25 -18.23
N SER A 93 -5.07 -20.22 -18.73
CA SER A 93 -5.74 -21.40 -19.27
C SER A 93 -5.26 -21.75 -20.69
N SER A 94 -5.51 -22.97 -21.16
CA SER A 94 -5.20 -23.38 -22.54
C SER A 94 -5.88 -22.53 -23.61
N GLY A 95 -7.11 -22.06 -23.34
CA GLY A 95 -7.84 -21.16 -24.24
C GLY A 95 -7.18 -19.79 -24.37
N GLU A 96 -6.70 -19.25 -23.26
CA GLU A 96 -6.01 -17.95 -23.21
C GLU A 96 -4.63 -18.03 -23.85
N ALA A 97 -3.85 -19.08 -23.58
CA ALA A 97 -2.56 -19.32 -24.25
C ALA A 97 -2.71 -19.38 -25.78
N THR A 98 -3.75 -20.05 -26.27
CA THR A 98 -4.04 -20.16 -27.71
C THR A 98 -4.46 -18.82 -28.31
N ALA A 99 -5.22 -18.02 -27.58
CA ALA A 99 -5.69 -16.72 -28.04
C ALA A 99 -4.60 -15.63 -27.98
N HIS A 100 -3.65 -15.75 -27.05
CA HIS A 100 -2.68 -14.70 -26.73
C HIS A 100 -1.79 -14.29 -27.91
N ASP A 101 -1.45 -15.26 -28.77
CA ASP A 101 -0.70 -15.06 -30.01
C ASP A 101 -1.38 -14.04 -30.97
N SER A 102 -2.68 -13.79 -30.78
CA SER A 102 -3.47 -12.83 -31.56
C SER A 102 -4.08 -11.67 -30.76
N THR A 103 -4.09 -11.75 -29.42
CA THR A 103 -4.71 -10.74 -28.54
C THR A 103 -3.97 -10.65 -27.20
N ALA A 104 -3.65 -9.44 -26.74
CA ALA A 104 -2.96 -9.24 -25.46
C ALA A 104 -3.77 -9.80 -24.26
N HIS A 105 -3.10 -10.41 -23.27
CA HIS A 105 -3.73 -10.98 -22.06
C HIS A 105 -3.81 -9.91 -20.98
N ALA A 106 -4.98 -9.72 -20.38
CA ALA A 106 -5.23 -8.64 -19.44
C ALA A 106 -5.70 -9.17 -18.08
N ILE A 107 -5.02 -8.74 -17.02
CA ILE A 107 -5.27 -9.14 -15.65
C ILE A 107 -5.90 -7.97 -14.92
N THR A 108 -7.07 -8.21 -14.33
CA THR A 108 -7.75 -7.21 -13.49
C THR A 108 -7.17 -7.24 -12.09
N VAL A 109 -6.69 -6.10 -11.61
CA VAL A 109 -6.01 -5.97 -10.30
C VAL A 109 -6.83 -5.13 -9.31
N GLY A 110 -8.15 -5.16 -9.45
CA GLY A 110 -9.12 -4.24 -8.82
C GLY A 110 -8.75 -3.78 -7.42
N GLY A 111 -8.75 -2.45 -7.20
CA GLY A 111 -8.46 -1.84 -5.90
C GLY A 111 -6.98 -1.69 -5.56
N MET A 112 -6.04 -2.21 -6.37
CA MET A 112 -4.60 -2.04 -6.12
C MET A 112 -4.04 -0.65 -6.48
N GLY A 113 -4.80 0.19 -7.20
CA GLY A 113 -4.45 1.59 -7.49
C GLY A 113 -3.06 1.76 -8.10
N LEU A 114 -2.79 1.09 -9.24
CA LEU A 114 -1.48 0.97 -9.91
C LEU A 114 -0.92 2.31 -10.42
N THR A 115 -0.63 3.22 -9.51
CA THR A 115 -0.29 4.60 -9.87
C THR A 115 1.20 4.75 -10.06
N ASN A 116 2.05 4.11 -9.23
CA ASN A 116 3.49 4.28 -9.35
C ASN A 116 4.38 3.05 -9.10
N HIS A 117 3.97 1.98 -8.39
CA HIS A 117 4.91 0.91 -7.99
C HIS A 117 4.33 -0.52 -8.00
N GLU A 118 4.07 -1.05 -9.20
CA GLU A 118 3.83 -2.48 -9.41
C GLU A 118 5.12 -3.26 -9.67
N LEU A 119 5.11 -4.51 -9.22
CA LEU A 119 6.04 -5.56 -9.61
C LEU A 119 5.21 -6.63 -10.30
N VAL A 120 5.47 -6.89 -11.58
CA VAL A 120 4.80 -7.92 -12.36
C VAL A 120 5.77 -9.06 -12.59
N PHE A 121 5.34 -10.28 -12.29
CA PHE A 121 6.14 -11.49 -12.46
C PHE A 121 5.44 -12.45 -13.40
N LEU A 122 6.17 -13.06 -14.33
CA LEU A 122 5.74 -14.22 -15.13
C LEU A 122 6.56 -15.43 -14.68
N ASN A 123 5.93 -16.44 -14.08
CA ASN A 123 6.61 -17.60 -13.51
C ASN A 123 7.78 -17.22 -12.57
N GLY A 124 7.62 -16.14 -11.82
CA GLY A 124 8.64 -15.58 -10.94
C GLY A 124 9.71 -14.69 -11.60
N MET A 125 9.72 -14.56 -12.93
CA MET A 125 10.57 -13.60 -13.63
C MET A 125 9.97 -12.20 -13.59
N LEU A 126 10.72 -11.22 -13.07
CA LEU A 126 10.29 -9.83 -13.07
C LEU A 126 10.21 -9.28 -14.50
N LEU A 127 9.04 -8.77 -14.88
CA LEU A 127 8.79 -8.11 -16.15
C LEU A 127 8.99 -6.60 -16.04
N LYS A 128 9.32 -5.96 -17.17
CA LYS A 128 9.50 -4.51 -17.26
C LYS A 128 8.28 -3.81 -17.87
N GLY A 129 7.72 -2.88 -17.10
CA GLY A 129 6.64 -2.02 -17.58
C GLY A 129 7.10 -1.01 -18.64
N GLY A 130 6.17 -0.58 -19.50
CA GLY A 130 6.40 0.49 -20.47
C GLY A 130 6.39 0.05 -21.93
N GLY A 131 5.74 -1.07 -22.26
CA GLY A 131 5.36 -1.43 -23.63
C GLY A 131 5.98 -2.71 -24.19
N ASN A 132 7.16 -3.12 -23.72
CA ASN A 132 7.84 -4.30 -24.26
C ASN A 132 7.36 -5.61 -23.61
N ASP A 133 7.19 -5.65 -22.29
CA ASP A 133 6.72 -6.86 -21.60
C ASP A 133 5.26 -6.70 -21.17
N TYR A 134 4.91 -5.54 -20.61
CA TYR A 134 3.52 -5.20 -20.30
C TYR A 134 3.23 -3.70 -20.36
N THR A 135 1.96 -3.38 -20.51
CA THR A 135 1.38 -2.05 -20.31
C THR A 135 0.39 -2.09 -19.14
N LYS A 136 0.04 -0.92 -18.58
CA LYS A 136 -0.85 -0.84 -17.43
C LYS A 136 -1.85 0.30 -17.55
N THR A 137 -2.98 0.12 -16.88
CA THR A 137 -3.91 1.19 -16.49
C THR A 137 -3.96 1.25 -14.96
N SER A 138 -4.86 2.06 -14.38
CA SER A 138 -5.07 2.09 -12.93
C SER A 138 -5.58 0.77 -12.35
N GLU A 139 -6.18 -0.10 -13.16
CA GLU A 139 -6.91 -1.29 -12.72
C GLU A 139 -6.53 -2.58 -13.47
N THR A 140 -5.64 -2.49 -14.46
CA THR A 140 -5.31 -3.62 -15.34
C THR A 140 -3.83 -3.66 -15.68
N ILE A 141 -3.26 -4.86 -15.70
CA ILE A 141 -1.97 -5.17 -16.35
C ILE A 141 -2.25 -5.92 -17.65
N THR A 142 -1.66 -5.50 -18.76
CA THR A 142 -1.82 -6.15 -20.06
C THR A 142 -0.46 -6.64 -20.55
N ILE A 143 -0.30 -7.97 -20.66
CA ILE A 143 0.91 -8.61 -21.18
C ILE A 143 0.98 -8.43 -22.69
N ALA A 144 2.12 -7.93 -23.17
CA ALA A 144 2.34 -7.68 -24.59
C ALA A 144 2.23 -8.99 -25.39
N ALA A 145 1.61 -8.92 -26.58
CA ALA A 145 1.41 -10.08 -27.47
C ALA A 145 2.73 -10.71 -27.96
N GLY A 146 3.88 -10.03 -27.80
CA GLY A 146 5.19 -10.60 -28.11
C GLY A 146 5.75 -11.53 -27.04
N ILE A 147 5.09 -11.65 -25.89
CA ILE A 147 5.46 -12.59 -24.82
C ILE A 147 4.74 -13.91 -25.08
N ASP A 148 5.48 -15.01 -25.16
CA ASP A 148 4.93 -16.35 -25.37
C ASP A 148 4.35 -16.91 -24.06
N LEU A 149 3.05 -16.72 -23.84
CA LEU A 149 2.30 -17.28 -22.71
C LEU A 149 1.83 -18.70 -23.00
N LYS A 150 2.07 -19.61 -22.06
CA LYS A 150 1.66 -21.02 -22.12
C LYS A 150 0.61 -21.34 -21.06
N GLU A 151 -0.13 -22.42 -21.30
CA GLU A 151 -1.02 -22.97 -20.28
C GLU A 151 -0.25 -23.26 -18.97
N ASN A 152 -0.83 -22.85 -17.85
CA ASN A 152 -0.26 -22.88 -16.50
C ASN A 152 0.85 -21.88 -16.21
N ASP A 153 1.15 -20.96 -17.14
CA ASP A 153 1.98 -19.81 -16.76
C ASP A 153 1.25 -19.00 -15.68
N GLU A 154 1.99 -18.59 -14.66
CA GLU A 154 1.47 -17.75 -13.59
C GLU A 154 1.95 -16.32 -13.76
N ILE A 155 1.01 -15.38 -13.80
CA ILE A 155 1.32 -13.96 -13.77
C ILE A 155 0.92 -13.42 -12.41
N THR A 156 1.88 -12.90 -11.68
CA THR A 156 1.67 -12.32 -10.36
C THR A 156 1.93 -10.83 -10.42
N VAL A 157 0.94 -10.04 -10.03
CA VAL A 157 1.05 -8.59 -9.85
C VAL A 157 1.10 -8.30 -8.37
N LYS A 158 2.12 -7.57 -7.92
CA LYS A 158 2.27 -7.11 -6.54
C LYS A 158 2.38 -5.60 -6.57
N ALA A 159 1.53 -4.91 -5.84
CA ALA A 159 1.67 -3.47 -5.65
C ALA A 159 2.22 -3.20 -4.27
N LEU A 160 3.28 -2.40 -4.21
CA LEU A 160 3.62 -1.70 -2.98
C LEU A 160 2.60 -0.58 -2.88
N GLY A 161 1.66 -0.71 -1.94
CA GLY A 161 0.54 0.22 -1.78
C GLY A 161 0.99 1.65 -1.97
N SER A 162 0.61 2.25 -3.09
CA SER A 162 0.60 3.69 -3.24
C SER A 162 -0.80 4.09 -2.88
N VAL A 163 -0.97 4.68 -1.70
CA VAL A 163 -2.17 5.42 -1.34
C VAL A 163 -2.45 6.39 -2.48
N ALA A 164 -3.39 6.05 -3.36
CA ALA A 164 -4.04 7.00 -4.23
C ALA A 164 -5.19 7.60 -3.43
N ASP A 165 -4.85 8.33 -2.37
CA ASP A 165 -5.80 9.27 -1.80
C ASP A 165 -5.94 10.43 -2.79
N ARG A 166 -7.09 10.47 -3.46
CA ARG A 166 -7.60 11.64 -4.21
C ARG A 166 -9.01 11.47 -4.77
N SER A 167 -9.67 10.32 -4.58
CA SER A 167 -11.02 10.10 -5.11
C SER A 167 -12.12 10.88 -4.37
N ASN A 168 -11.84 11.47 -3.20
CA ASN A 168 -12.87 12.18 -2.43
C ASN A 168 -12.64 13.70 -2.21
N GLU A 169 -11.50 14.28 -2.60
CA GLU A 169 -11.25 15.73 -2.32
C GLU A 169 -10.87 16.60 -3.54
N PHE A 170 -10.52 16.03 -4.70
CA PHE A 170 -10.23 16.84 -5.91
C PHE A 170 -10.93 16.30 -7.16
N LYS A 171 -12.23 16.55 -7.27
CA LYS A 171 -12.95 16.46 -8.56
C LYS A 171 -12.59 17.67 -9.42
N SER A 172 -11.53 17.57 -10.23
CA SER A 172 -11.31 18.54 -11.32
C SER A 172 -12.34 18.30 -12.42
N ALA A 173 -13.40 19.11 -12.46
CA ALA A 173 -14.28 19.16 -13.62
C ALA A 173 -13.45 19.55 -14.86
N LYS A 174 -13.51 18.74 -15.91
CA LYS A 174 -12.87 19.05 -17.20
C LYS A 174 -13.33 20.42 -17.68
N ALA A 175 -12.41 21.19 -18.27
CA ALA A 175 -12.72 22.48 -18.90
C ALA A 175 -13.93 22.33 -19.82
N THR A 176 -15.05 22.94 -19.45
CA THR A 176 -16.31 22.88 -20.19
C THR A 176 -16.45 24.16 -21.01
N ALA A 177 -16.45 24.04 -22.33
CA ALA A 177 -16.77 25.15 -23.20
C ALA A 177 -18.29 25.35 -23.23
N ILE A 178 -18.75 26.54 -22.88
CA ILE A 178 -20.17 26.94 -22.95
C ILE A 178 -20.32 27.74 -24.26
N SER A 179 -20.90 27.13 -25.30
CA SER A 179 -20.88 27.66 -26.67
C SER A 179 -22.04 28.59 -27.03
N ASP A 180 -22.90 28.92 -26.08
CA ASP A 180 -24.07 29.80 -26.24
C ASP A 180 -24.58 30.16 -24.82
N ASN A 181 -25.68 30.89 -24.69
CA ASN A 181 -26.23 31.33 -23.39
C ASN A 181 -26.83 30.15 -22.56
N SER A 182 -26.29 28.94 -22.72
CA SER A 182 -26.61 27.70 -22.02
C SER A 182 -25.93 27.60 -20.66
N THR A 183 -26.30 26.56 -19.91
CA THR A 183 -25.74 26.23 -18.61
C THR A 183 -24.83 25.01 -18.72
N ALA A 184 -23.65 25.06 -18.09
CA ALA A 184 -22.84 23.88 -17.82
C ALA A 184 -23.14 23.37 -16.41
N VAL A 185 -23.43 22.08 -16.31
CA VAL A 185 -23.54 21.41 -15.00
C VAL A 185 -22.13 21.03 -14.56
N LEU A 186 -21.62 21.70 -13.52
CA LEU A 186 -20.28 21.45 -12.96
C LEU A 186 -20.28 20.33 -11.93
N PHE A 187 -21.40 20.18 -11.22
CA PHE A 187 -21.64 19.13 -10.24
C PHE A 187 -23.10 18.68 -10.33
N SER A 188 -23.36 17.40 -10.14
CA SER A 188 -24.70 16.82 -10.05
C SER A 188 -24.96 16.24 -8.66
N SER A 189 -26.17 15.78 -8.39
CA SER A 189 -26.50 15.10 -7.12
C SER A 189 -25.67 13.83 -6.90
N GLU A 190 -25.20 13.18 -7.97
CA GLU A 190 -24.31 12.01 -7.87
C GLU A 190 -22.94 12.39 -7.30
N ASP A 191 -22.54 13.67 -7.41
CA ASP A 191 -21.23 14.11 -6.97
C ASP A 191 -21.09 14.27 -5.46
N PHE A 192 -22.21 14.39 -4.75
CA PHE A 192 -22.29 14.73 -3.33
C PHE A 192 -22.88 13.59 -2.45
N GLY A 193 -23.09 12.40 -3.03
CA GLY A 193 -23.57 11.23 -2.29
C GLY A 193 -25.01 11.39 -1.75
N THR A 194 -25.34 10.66 -0.67
CA THR A 194 -26.68 10.66 -0.04
C THR A 194 -26.85 11.69 1.09
N THR A 195 -25.87 12.59 1.29
CA THR A 195 -25.90 13.53 2.41
C THR A 195 -27.00 14.57 2.23
N THR A 196 -27.69 14.90 3.33
CA THR A 196 -28.73 15.95 3.34
C THR A 196 -28.17 17.35 3.08
N THR A 197 -26.90 17.58 3.44
CA THR A 197 -26.21 18.86 3.29
C THR A 197 -24.75 18.61 2.93
N THR A 198 -24.23 19.34 1.94
CA THR A 198 -22.83 19.28 1.53
C THR A 198 -22.25 20.68 1.48
N VAL A 199 -21.05 20.84 2.03
CA VAL A 199 -20.27 22.08 1.98
C VAL A 199 -18.99 21.81 1.23
N PHE A 200 -18.69 22.62 0.22
CA PHE A 200 -17.49 22.50 -0.58
C PHE A 200 -17.02 23.86 -1.06
N SER A 201 -15.76 23.95 -1.46
CA SER A 201 -15.22 25.16 -2.08
C SER A 201 -14.96 24.93 -3.56
N VAL A 202 -15.13 25.97 -4.38
CA VAL A 202 -14.90 25.93 -5.81
C VAL A 202 -13.96 27.05 -6.22
N ASP A 203 -12.83 26.67 -6.81
CA ASP A 203 -11.96 27.55 -7.57
C ASP A 203 -12.38 27.52 -9.04
N ILE A 204 -12.85 28.66 -9.57
CA ILE A 204 -13.29 28.77 -10.96
C ILE A 204 -12.36 29.72 -11.71
N SER A 205 -11.91 29.32 -12.89
CA SER A 205 -11.25 30.21 -13.86
C SER A 205 -12.07 30.23 -15.16
N VAL A 206 -12.47 31.42 -15.61
CA VAL A 206 -13.25 31.62 -16.84
C VAL A 206 -12.57 32.59 -17.80
N ARG A 207 -12.76 32.39 -19.09
CA ARG A 207 -12.42 33.37 -20.13
C ARG A 207 -13.44 33.31 -21.25
N SER A 208 -13.68 34.42 -21.93
CA SER A 208 -14.43 34.42 -23.18
C SER A 208 -13.54 33.96 -24.34
N THR A 209 -14.17 33.44 -25.40
CA THR A 209 -13.49 33.09 -26.64
C THR A 209 -12.95 34.36 -27.30
N GLY A 210 -11.68 34.68 -27.05
CA GLY A 210 -11.00 35.89 -27.53
C GLY A 210 -10.42 36.79 -26.44
N ALA A 211 -10.68 36.52 -25.16
CA ALA A 211 -9.98 37.19 -24.06
C ALA A 211 -8.55 36.63 -23.91
N ALA A 212 -7.58 37.53 -23.68
CA ALA A 212 -6.20 37.16 -23.43
C ALA A 212 -6.02 36.53 -22.03
N ASN A 213 -6.67 37.12 -21.02
CA ASN A 213 -6.50 36.74 -19.62
C ASN A 213 -7.69 35.90 -19.13
N TRP A 214 -7.41 35.02 -18.17
CA TRP A 214 -8.43 34.32 -17.41
C TRP A 214 -8.87 35.16 -16.22
N ARG A 215 -10.12 34.99 -15.77
CA ARG A 215 -10.60 35.55 -14.49
C ARG A 215 -10.82 34.44 -13.50
N LYS A 216 -10.29 34.62 -12.29
CA LYS A 216 -10.40 33.64 -11.20
C LYS A 216 -11.33 34.11 -10.10
N GLY A 217 -12.19 33.21 -9.60
CA GLY A 217 -12.98 33.42 -8.38
C GLY A 217 -12.94 32.21 -7.46
N TYR A 218 -13.00 32.44 -6.15
CA TYR A 218 -13.11 31.40 -5.14
C TYR A 218 -14.45 31.50 -4.43
N PHE A 219 -15.20 30.40 -4.43
CA PHE A 219 -16.54 30.34 -3.86
C PHE A 219 -16.62 29.28 -2.77
N SER A 220 -17.25 29.63 -1.65
CA SER A 220 -17.71 28.66 -0.65
C SER A 220 -19.17 28.34 -0.94
N CYS A 221 -19.46 27.07 -1.18
CA CYS A 221 -20.77 26.58 -1.57
C CYS A 221 -21.35 25.71 -0.46
N ARG A 222 -22.64 25.89 -0.18
CA ARG A 222 -23.43 24.96 0.61
C ARG A 222 -24.63 24.55 -0.22
N VAL A 223 -24.88 23.25 -0.28
CA VAL A 223 -26.01 22.66 -0.99
C VAL A 223 -26.76 21.77 -0.02
N ASP A 224 -28.07 22.00 0.09
CA ASP A 224 -28.97 21.18 0.91
C ASP A 224 -30.06 20.55 0.03
N VAL A 225 -30.36 19.27 0.26
CA VAL A 225 -31.35 18.50 -0.52
C VAL A 225 -32.76 19.09 -0.38
N SER A 226 -33.06 19.79 0.72
CA SER A 226 -34.33 20.49 0.92
C SER A 226 -34.45 21.82 0.15
N GLY A 227 -33.34 22.33 -0.39
CA GLY A 227 -33.27 23.60 -1.12
C GLY A 227 -33.41 24.86 -0.26
N THR A 228 -33.58 24.72 1.06
CA THR A 228 -33.82 25.86 1.98
C THR A 228 -32.55 26.57 2.45
N ASP A 229 -31.41 25.87 2.44
CA ASP A 229 -30.12 26.34 2.95
C ASP A 229 -29.00 26.14 1.92
N THR A 230 -29.35 26.42 0.65
CA THR A 230 -28.43 26.36 -0.49
C THR A 230 -27.94 27.77 -0.83
N TYR A 231 -26.64 28.01 -0.77
CA TYR A 231 -26.04 29.30 -1.09
C TYR A 231 -24.63 29.19 -1.67
N ILE A 232 -24.24 30.23 -2.40
CA ILE A 232 -22.89 30.44 -2.92
C ILE A 232 -22.38 31.76 -2.35
N HIS A 233 -21.29 31.71 -1.60
CA HIS A 233 -20.61 32.89 -1.07
C HIS A 233 -19.28 33.07 -1.81
N ASN A 234 -19.12 34.21 -2.48
CA ASN A 234 -17.82 34.58 -3.03
C ASN A 234 -16.87 34.96 -1.89
N VAL A 235 -15.79 34.19 -1.73
CA VAL A 235 -14.77 34.44 -0.70
C VAL A 235 -13.72 35.43 -1.24
N PHE A 236 -13.39 35.33 -2.53
CA PHE A 236 -12.36 36.15 -3.15
C PHE A 236 -12.54 36.24 -4.68
N ASP A 237 -12.47 37.47 -5.20
CA ASP A 237 -12.32 37.74 -6.63
C ASP A 237 -10.82 37.93 -6.93
N GLY A 238 -10.24 36.95 -7.62
CA GLY A 238 -8.83 36.95 -8.00
C GLY A 238 -8.50 37.86 -9.18
N GLY A 239 -9.50 38.44 -9.83
CA GLY A 239 -9.31 39.31 -10.98
C GLY A 239 -8.68 38.59 -12.17
N ASP A 240 -8.02 39.37 -13.03
CA ASP A 240 -7.36 38.85 -14.22
C ASP A 240 -6.04 38.13 -13.83
N ILE A 241 -5.96 36.84 -14.14
CA ILE A 241 -4.77 36.00 -14.06
C ILE A 241 -4.31 35.71 -15.50
N GLY A 242 -3.14 36.26 -15.86
CA GLY A 242 -2.60 36.35 -17.23
C GLY A 242 -2.71 35.09 -18.07
#